data_AF-A0A1M6E6T6-F1
#
_entry.id   AF-A0A1M6E6T6-F1
#
_cell.length_a   1.000
_cell.length_b   1.000
_cell.length_c   1.000
_cell.angle_alpha   90.00
_cell.angle_beta   90.00
_cell.angle_gamma   90.00
#
_symmetry.space_group_name_H-M   'P 1'
#
loop_
_entity.id
_entity.type
_entity.pdbx_description
1 polymer ?
#
loop_
_entity_poly.entity_id
_entity_poly.type
_entity_poly.pdbx_seq_one_letter_code
_entity_poly.pdbx_strand_id
1 'polypeptide(L)'
;MQRRIQAEKEKDQLIGELRSALQEVDTLRGLLPICSYCHKIRDDEGLWNRIETYLEQRAEVSFSHGICPDCRDEHFPEYSKKGS
;
A
#
# COMPACT_ATOMS: atom_id res chain seq x y z
N MET A 1 -31.22 -26.70 -22.44
CA MET A 1 -31.47 -25.89 -21.23
C MET A 1 -30.56 -26.29 -20.06
N GLN A 2 -30.54 -27.58 -19.66
CA GLN A 2 -29.71 -28.06 -18.54
C GLN A 2 -28.20 -27.76 -18.64
N ARG A 3 -27.58 -27.88 -19.83
CA ARG A 3 -26.15 -27.56 -20.01
C ARG A 3 -25.81 -26.09 -19.76
N ARG A 4 -26.71 -25.16 -20.10
CA ARG A 4 -26.52 -23.71 -19.85
C ARG A 4 -26.56 -23.41 -18.36
N ILE A 5 -27.55 -23.98 -17.67
CA ILE A 5 -27.71 -23.85 -16.21
C ILE A 5 -26.49 -24.43 -15.47
N GLN A 6 -25.96 -25.57 -15.96
CA GLN A 6 -24.76 -26.17 -15.37
C GLN A 6 -23.53 -25.28 -15.55
N ALA A 7 -23.32 -24.75 -16.77
CA ALA A 7 -22.21 -23.84 -17.05
C ALA A 7 -22.29 -22.52 -16.26
N GLU A 8 -23.50 -21.99 -16.05
CA GLU A 8 -23.70 -20.79 -15.23
C GLU A 8 -23.35 -21.04 -13.76
N LYS A 9 -23.79 -22.18 -13.20
CA LYS A 9 -23.43 -22.56 -11.82
C LYS A 9 -21.93 -22.75 -11.64
N GLU A 10 -21.28 -23.42 -12.58
CA GLU A 10 -19.84 -23.67 -12.54
C GLU A 10 -19.06 -22.34 -12.63
N LYS A 11 -19.49 -21.42 -13.49
CA LYS A 11 -18.93 -20.07 -13.56
C LYS A 11 -19.09 -19.31 -12.24
N ASP A 12 -20.26 -19.34 -11.62
CA ASP A 12 -20.50 -18.61 -10.38
C ASP A 12 -19.70 -19.20 -9.21
N GLN A 13 -19.53 -20.51 -9.18
CA GLN A 13 -18.65 -21.18 -8.22
C GLN A 13 -17.19 -20.74 -8.40
N LEU A 14 -16.67 -20.78 -9.63
CA LEU A 14 -15.31 -20.34 -9.93
C LEU A 14 -15.07 -18.86 -9.59
N ILE A 15 -16.06 -18.00 -9.81
CA ILE A 15 -15.99 -16.58 -9.40
C ILE A 15 -15.91 -16.45 -7.88
N GLY A 16 -16.70 -17.26 -7.15
CA GLY A 16 -16.64 -17.30 -5.69
C GLY A 16 -15.28 -17.75 -5.17
N GLU A 17 -14.74 -18.83 -5.74
CA GLU A 17 -13.41 -19.35 -5.40
C GLU A 17 -12.30 -18.34 -5.70
N LEU A 18 -12.34 -17.67 -6.86
CA LEU A 18 -11.39 -16.59 -7.20
C LEU A 18 -11.46 -15.44 -6.21
N ARG A 19 -12.66 -15.00 -5.84
CA ARG A 19 -12.86 -13.91 -4.87
C ARG A 19 -12.29 -14.26 -3.51
N SER A 20 -12.55 -15.48 -3.01
CA SER A 20 -12.01 -15.96 -1.74
C SER A 20 -10.49 -16.05 -1.76
N ALA A 21 -9.90 -16.58 -2.84
CA ALA A 21 -8.45 -16.67 -2.99
C ALA A 21 -7.78 -15.29 -3.05
N LEU A 22 -8.39 -14.31 -3.74
CA LEU A 22 -7.92 -12.92 -3.75
C LEU A 22 -7.96 -12.30 -2.35
N GLN A 23 -9.04 -12.56 -1.60
CA GLN A 23 -9.21 -12.02 -0.25
C GLN A 23 -8.21 -12.62 0.76
N GLU A 24 -7.79 -13.87 0.57
CA GLU A 24 -6.78 -14.56 1.40
C GLU A 24 -5.34 -14.09 1.09
N VAL A 25 -5.06 -13.71 -0.16
CA VAL A 25 -3.79 -13.07 -0.53
C VAL A 25 -3.65 -11.69 0.11
N ASP A 26 -4.74 -10.93 0.26
CA ASP A 26 -4.71 -9.60 0.86
C ASP A 26 -4.43 -9.64 2.38
N THR A 27 -4.88 -10.66 3.10
CA THR A 27 -4.66 -10.79 4.55
C THR A 27 -3.24 -11.22 4.93
N LEU A 28 -2.54 -11.98 4.08
CA LEU A 28 -1.15 -12.40 4.31
C LEU A 28 -0.11 -11.31 3.99
N ARG A 29 -0.52 -10.18 3.39
CA ARG A 29 0.37 -9.08 2.98
C ARG A 29 0.47 -7.91 3.96
N GLY A 30 -0.18 -7.99 5.13
CA GLY A 30 -0.33 -6.85 6.04
C GLY A 30 0.88 -6.48 6.90
N LEU A 31 1.90 -7.35 7.02
CA LEU A 31 3.05 -7.11 7.90
C LEU A 31 4.31 -6.78 7.09
N LEU A 32 4.66 -5.49 7.05
CA LEU A 32 5.89 -5.02 6.41
C LEU A 32 7.03 -4.94 7.44
N PRO A 33 8.12 -5.72 7.28
CA PRO A 33 9.28 -5.61 8.17
C PRO A 33 9.98 -4.26 7.97
N ILE A 34 9.98 -3.44 9.02
CA ILE A 34 10.60 -2.10 9.03
C ILE A 34 11.83 -2.10 9.95
N CYS A 35 12.90 -1.41 9.53
CA CYS A 35 14.07 -1.19 10.37
C CYS A 35 13.74 -0.17 11.47
N SER A 36 13.88 -0.55 12.74
CA SER A 36 13.57 0.33 13.89
C SER A 36 14.46 1.57 14.01
N TYR A 37 15.55 1.65 13.26
CA TYR A 37 16.48 2.79 13.30
C TYR A 37 16.29 3.77 12.14
N CYS A 38 16.13 3.26 10.91
CA CYS A 38 16.07 4.10 9.70
C CYS A 38 14.74 4.03 8.95
N HIS A 39 13.79 3.24 9.48
CA HIS A 39 12.43 3.06 8.97
C HIS A 39 12.33 2.58 7.52
N LYS A 40 13.40 2.03 6.94
CA LYS A 40 13.36 1.34 5.65
C LYS A 40 12.52 0.06 5.75
N ILE A 41 11.84 -0.29 4.66
CA ILE A 41 11.09 -1.55 4.52
C ILE A 41 12.01 -2.59 3.89
N ARG A 42 12.01 -3.81 4.43
CA ARG A 42 12.65 -4.96 3.78
C ARG A 42 11.65 -5.60 2.82
N ASP A 43 12.03 -5.73 1.55
CA ASP A 43 11.20 -6.39 0.55
C ASP A 43 11.37 -7.93 0.55
N ASP A 44 10.67 -8.58 -0.38
CA ASP A 44 10.68 -10.05 -0.52
C ASP A 44 12.04 -10.59 -1.01
N GLU A 45 12.90 -9.74 -1.58
CA GLU A 45 14.28 -10.08 -1.97
C GLU A 45 15.27 -9.85 -0.83
N GLY A 46 14.80 -9.31 0.31
CA GLY A 46 15.62 -8.99 1.47
C GLY A 46 16.33 -7.64 1.39
N LEU A 47 16.05 -6.82 0.38
CA LEU A 47 16.63 -5.50 0.21
C LEU A 47 15.89 -4.45 1.04
N TRP A 48 16.63 -3.45 1.54
CA TRP A 48 16.10 -2.37 2.35
C TRP A 48 15.81 -1.13 1.52
N ASN A 49 14.52 -0.85 1.32
CA ASN A 49 14.03 0.24 0.50
C ASN A 49 13.44 1.37 1.35
N ARG A 50 13.48 2.58 0.81
CA ARG A 50 12.68 3.69 1.35
C ARG A 50 11.19 3.36 1.24
N ILE A 51 10.39 3.86 2.17
CA ILE A 51 8.95 3.59 2.22
C ILE A 51 8.27 4.06 0.93
N GLU A 52 8.63 5.24 0.45
CA GLU A 52 8.08 5.84 -0.76
C GLU A 52 8.34 4.93 -1.97
N THR A 53 9.61 4.54 -2.17
CA THR A 53 10.01 3.64 -3.25
C THR A 53 9.32 2.28 -3.20
N TYR A 54 9.19 1.70 -2.00
CA TYR A 54 8.54 0.40 -1.83
C TYR A 54 7.05 0.46 -2.18
N LEU A 55 6.35 1.53 -1.77
CA LEU A 55 4.93 1.68 -2.01
C LEU A 55 4.61 2.07 -3.46
N GLU A 56 5.41 2.95 -4.10
CA GLU A 56 5.23 3.30 -5.52
C GLU A 56 5.38 2.07 -6.44
N GLN A 57 6.20 1.10 -6.07
CA GLN A 57 6.38 -0.15 -6.84
C GLN A 57 5.26 -1.16 -6.66
N ARG A 58 4.51 -1.09 -5.57
CA ARG A 58 3.54 -2.13 -5.15
C ARG A 58 2.10 -1.64 -5.06
N ALA A 59 1.87 -0.34 -5.15
CA ALA A 59 0.57 0.30 -5.09
C ALA A 59 0.50 1.42 -6.12
N GLU A 60 -0.73 1.76 -6.55
CA GLU A 60 -0.99 2.85 -7.47
C GLU A 60 -0.97 4.19 -6.72
N VAL A 61 0.21 4.57 -6.23
CA VAL A 61 0.43 5.79 -5.44
C VAL A 61 1.63 6.57 -5.98
N SER A 62 1.67 7.87 -5.71
CA SER A 62 2.81 8.73 -6.03
C SER A 62 3.02 9.74 -4.91
N PHE A 63 4.27 10.01 -4.55
CA PHE A 63 4.58 10.91 -3.45
C PHE A 63 5.01 12.29 -3.95
N SER A 64 4.44 13.33 -3.33
CA SER A 64 4.97 14.69 -3.42
C SER A 64 5.70 15.05 -2.13
N HIS A 65 6.71 15.90 -2.22
CA HIS A 65 7.48 16.33 -1.06
C HIS A 65 7.03 17.73 -0.64
N GLY A 66 6.61 17.87 0.62
CA GLY A 66 6.24 19.12 1.26
C GLY A 66 6.72 19.16 2.70
N ILE A 67 6.67 20.34 3.32
CA ILE A 67 7.03 20.56 4.73
C ILE A 67 5.75 20.89 5.48
N CYS A 68 5.41 20.12 6.52
CA CYS A 68 4.24 20.42 7.35
C CYS A 68 4.47 21.72 8.16
N PRO A 69 3.41 22.36 8.68
CA PRO A 69 3.54 23.57 9.49
C PRO A 69 4.50 23.42 10.68
N ASP A 70 4.46 22.28 11.38
CA ASP A 70 5.30 22.03 12.56
C ASP A 70 6.78 22.00 12.18
N CYS A 71 7.15 21.20 11.17
CA CYS A 71 8.53 21.13 10.68
C CYS A 71 9.00 22.46 10.09
N ARG A 72 8.10 23.24 9.46
CA ARG A 72 8.42 24.57 8.99
C ARG A 72 8.75 25.48 10.17
N ASP A 73 7.91 25.50 11.20
CA ASP A 73 8.08 26.40 12.34
C ASP A 73 9.30 25.99 13.20
N GLU A 74 9.63 24.70 13.25
CA GLU A 74 10.82 24.17 13.95
C GLU A 74 12.13 24.43 13.21
N HIS A 75 12.20 24.12 11.91
CA HIS A 75 13.44 24.17 11.14
C HIS A 75 13.63 25.44 10.31
N PHE A 76 12.54 26.16 10.04
CA PHE A 76 12.51 27.38 9.22
C PHE A 76 11.69 28.49 9.91
N PRO A 77 11.99 28.82 11.19
CA PRO A 77 11.20 29.76 11.97
C PRO A 77 11.12 31.16 11.33
N GLU A 78 12.12 31.58 10.56
CA GLU A 78 12.15 32.84 9.82
C GLU A 78 11.09 32.93 8.70
N TYR A 79 10.56 31.79 8.25
CA TYR A 79 9.49 31.71 7.25
C TYR A 79 8.12 31.40 7.89
N SER A 80 8.04 31.24 9.21
CA SER A 80 6.78 31.10 9.93
C SER A 80 6.02 32.43 9.91
N LYS A 81 5.05 32.58 8.99
CA LYS A 81 4.21 33.78 8.95
C LYS A 81 3.32 33.85 10.19
N LYS A 82 3.77 34.54 11.24
CA LYS A 82 2.86 35.11 12.23
C LYS A 82 2.21 36.37 11.64
N GLY A 83 1.00 36.23 11.11
CA GLY A 83 0.08 37.33 10.90
C GLY A 83 -0.24 37.69 9.45
N SER A 84 -1.50 37.47 9.10
CA SER A 84 -2.35 38.39 8.34
C SER A 84 -3.69 38.46 9.06
#